data_AF-W1PNN5-F1
#
_entry.id   AF-W1PNN5-F1
#
_cell.length_a   1.000
_cell.length_b   1.000
_cell.length_c   1.000
_cell.angle_alpha   90.00
_cell.angle_beta   90.00
_cell.angle_gamma   90.00
#
_symmetry.space_group_name_H-M   'P 1'
#
loop_
_entity.id
_entity.type
_entity.pdbx_description
1 polymer ?
#
loop_
_entity_poly.entity_id
_entity_poly.type
_entity_poly.pdbx_seq_one_letter_code
_entity_poly.pdbx_strand_id
1 'polypeptide(L)'
;ENFKGFMKKSANSKVLLMLFWKPARKATIGGFEKIMFDIQRADLEAYEWIKNIPPKFWADTYFPRSRYSHLTANMAKSFNAWILSAQEKPIITICEEIRVQLMPKFEEKREIRNTWCGMLVSKAQELLDLLR
;
A
#
# COMPACT_ATOMS: atom_id res chain seq x y z
N GLU A 1 17.89 -1.91 9.13
CA GLU A 1 17.62 -0.46 9.13
C GLU A 1 16.25 -0.20 8.53
N ASN A 2 15.43 0.65 9.16
CA ASN A 2 14.03 0.86 8.74
C ASN A 2 13.95 1.77 7.51
N PHE A 3 13.02 1.50 6.59
CA PHE A 3 12.62 2.37 5.47
C PHE A 3 12.49 3.85 5.92
N LYS A 4 11.93 4.11 7.11
CA LYS A 4 11.80 5.46 7.68
C LYS A 4 13.14 6.16 8.03
N GLY A 5 14.21 5.41 8.30
CA GLY A 5 15.51 5.93 8.74
C GLY A 5 16.33 6.55 7.60
N PHE A 6 16.38 5.87 6.45
CA PHE A 6 17.03 6.40 5.24
C PHE A 6 16.27 7.62 4.68
N MET A 7 14.94 7.55 4.70
CA MET A 7 14.05 8.63 4.23
C MET A 7 14.18 9.94 5.01
N LYS A 8 14.67 9.91 6.26
CA LYS A 8 14.92 11.12 7.08
C LYS A 8 16.26 11.80 6.75
N LYS A 9 17.21 11.11 6.13
CA LYS A 9 18.55 11.65 5.82
C LYS A 9 18.61 12.41 4.49
N SER A 10 17.67 12.17 3.58
CA SER A 10 17.65 12.83 2.26
C SER A 10 16.84 14.13 2.28
N ALA A 11 17.44 15.22 1.80
CA ALA A 11 16.78 16.51 1.57
C ALA A 11 15.58 16.41 0.60
N ASN A 12 15.54 15.36 -0.23
CA ASN A 12 14.52 15.12 -1.26
C ASN A 12 13.58 13.92 -0.93
N SER A 13 13.33 13.68 0.35
CA SER A 13 12.53 12.53 0.84
C SER A 13 11.19 12.30 0.11
N LYS A 14 10.46 13.35 -0.28
CA LYS A 14 9.19 13.22 -1.03
C LYS A 14 9.39 12.63 -2.42
N VAL A 15 10.44 13.05 -3.14
CA VAL A 15 10.74 12.57 -4.50
C VAL A 15 11.14 11.10 -4.45
N LEU A 16 11.98 10.72 -3.48
CA LEU A 16 12.35 9.32 -3.27
C LEU A 16 11.15 8.44 -2.92
N LEU A 17 10.19 8.92 -2.11
CA LEU A 17 8.94 8.18 -1.88
C LEU A 17 8.17 7.97 -3.18
N MET A 18 8.02 9.01 -4.00
CA MET A 18 7.31 8.89 -5.27
C MET A 18 7.99 7.90 -6.21
N LEU A 19 9.32 7.98 -6.34
CA LEU A 19 10.10 7.06 -7.16
C LEU A 19 10.02 5.62 -6.64
N PHE A 20 10.00 5.40 -5.33
CA PHE A 20 9.86 4.07 -4.74
C PHE A 20 8.46 3.47 -4.95
N TRP A 21 7.40 4.26 -4.75
CA TRP A 21 6.03 3.76 -4.85
C TRP A 21 5.58 3.50 -6.29
N LYS A 22 6.20 4.16 -7.28
CA LYS A 22 5.91 3.94 -8.71
C LYS A 22 6.13 2.49 -9.17
N PRO A 23 7.31 1.87 -9.00
CA PRO A 23 7.54 0.47 -9.33
C PRO A 23 6.80 -0.45 -8.36
N ALA A 24 6.70 -0.10 -7.07
CA ALA A 24 6.05 -0.93 -6.06
C ALA A 24 4.58 -1.29 -6.38
N ARG A 25 3.87 -0.39 -7.07
CA ARG A 25 2.45 -0.54 -7.45
C ARG A 25 2.23 -1.26 -8.78
N LYS A 26 3.30 -1.60 -9.52
CA LYS A 26 3.13 -2.29 -10.80
C LYS A 26 2.65 -3.70 -10.54
N ALA A 27 1.69 -4.14 -11.37
CA ALA A 27 1.11 -5.48 -11.34
C ALA A 27 1.81 -6.45 -12.30
N THR A 28 2.62 -5.95 -13.24
CA THR A 28 3.36 -6.75 -14.23
C THR A 28 4.87 -6.56 -14.10
N ILE A 29 5.63 -7.63 -14.34
CA ILE A 29 7.10 -7.62 -14.25
C ILE A 29 7.69 -6.60 -15.22
N GLY A 30 7.25 -6.61 -16.49
CA GLY A 30 7.73 -5.63 -17.47
C GLY A 30 7.40 -4.17 -17.09
N GLY A 31 6.24 -3.94 -16.46
CA GLY A 31 5.88 -2.62 -15.93
C GLY A 31 6.79 -2.18 -14.78
N PHE A 32 7.20 -3.11 -13.92
CA PHE A 32 8.16 -2.86 -12.84
C PHE A 32 9.55 -2.56 -13.38
N GLU A 33 10.07 -3.41 -14.27
CA GLU A 33 11.43 -3.29 -14.83
C GLU A 33 11.61 -1.99 -15.60
N LYS A 34 10.62 -1.60 -16.41
CA LYS A 34 10.62 -0.31 -17.11
C LYS A 34 10.82 0.86 -16.16
N ILE A 35 10.06 0.89 -15.06
CA ILE A 35 10.16 1.98 -14.08
C ILE A 35 11.49 1.93 -13.33
N MET A 36 12.00 0.75 -12.99
CA MET A 36 13.33 0.61 -12.38
C MET A 36 14.44 1.13 -13.30
N PHE A 37 14.34 0.88 -14.60
CA PHE A 37 15.25 1.42 -15.61
C PHE A 37 15.16 2.95 -15.72
N ASP A 38 13.94 3.51 -15.71
CA ASP A 38 13.73 4.96 -15.71
C ASP A 38 14.34 5.62 -14.46
N ILE A 39 14.21 4.98 -13.29
CA ILE A 39 14.83 5.45 -12.04
C ILE A 39 16.36 5.42 -12.17
N GLN A 40 16.94 4.33 -12.69
CA GLN A 40 18.38 4.21 -12.89
C GLN A 40 18.96 5.32 -13.77
N ARG A 41 18.24 5.71 -14.82
CA ARG A 41 18.65 6.81 -15.71
C ARG A 41 18.54 8.18 -15.07
N ALA A 42 17.59 8.38 -14.16
CA ALA A 42 17.35 9.65 -13.50
C ALA A 42 18.24 9.88 -12.28
N ASP A 43 18.44 8.84 -11.46
CA ASP A 43 19.19 8.89 -10.20
C ASP A 43 19.73 7.49 -9.84
N LEU A 44 21.05 7.33 -10.03
CA LEU A 44 21.73 6.06 -9.77
C LEU A 44 21.78 5.72 -8.27
N GLU A 45 21.90 6.72 -7.39
CA GLU A 45 21.96 6.52 -5.94
C GLU A 45 20.61 6.00 -5.43
N ALA A 46 19.51 6.59 -5.91
CA ALA A 46 18.17 6.12 -5.62
C ALA A 46 17.95 4.69 -6.12
N TYR A 47 18.39 4.37 -7.34
CA TYR A 47 18.27 3.03 -7.90
C TYR A 47 19.00 1.97 -7.05
N GLU A 48 20.27 2.20 -6.71
CA GLU A 48 21.06 1.26 -5.91
C GLU A 48 20.44 1.06 -4.52
N TRP A 49 19.90 2.12 -3.92
CA TRP A 49 19.18 1.99 -2.67
C TRP A 49 17.94 1.11 -2.79
N ILE A 50 17.10 1.32 -3.80
CA ILE A 50 15.87 0.52 -4.01
C ILE A 50 16.23 -0.94 -4.28
N LYS A 51 17.27 -1.19 -5.07
CA LYS A 51 17.76 -2.52 -5.44
C LYS A 51 18.26 -3.33 -4.24
N ASN A 52 18.83 -2.67 -3.23
CA ASN A 52 19.29 -3.32 -2.01
C ASN A 52 18.17 -3.94 -1.17
N ILE A 53 16.90 -3.57 -1.41
CA ILE A 53 15.75 -4.14 -0.71
C ILE A 53 15.11 -5.21 -1.60
N PRO A 54 15.04 -6.48 -1.18
CA PRO A 54 14.44 -7.53 -1.99
C PRO A 54 12.99 -7.18 -2.43
N PRO A 55 12.69 -7.14 -3.74
CA PRO A 55 11.39 -6.71 -4.27
C PRO A 55 10.20 -7.46 -3.67
N LYS A 56 10.38 -8.74 -3.30
CA LYS A 56 9.37 -9.56 -2.63
C LYS A 56 8.75 -8.93 -1.39
N PHE A 57 9.44 -7.99 -0.72
CA PHE A 57 8.94 -7.35 0.50
C PHE A 57 8.10 -6.11 0.24
N TRP A 58 8.23 -5.45 -0.91
CA TRP A 58 7.64 -4.13 -1.13
C TRP A 58 6.96 -3.93 -2.49
N ALA A 59 7.28 -4.74 -3.50
CA ALA A 59 6.66 -4.69 -4.81
C ALA A 59 5.51 -5.71 -4.91
N ASP A 60 4.38 -5.29 -5.47
CA ASP A 60 3.21 -6.15 -5.66
C ASP A 60 3.51 -7.30 -6.63
N THR A 61 4.22 -7.01 -7.73
CA THR A 61 4.65 -7.98 -8.76
C THR A 61 5.42 -9.18 -8.25
N TYR A 62 6.21 -9.01 -7.19
CA TYR A 62 7.10 -10.05 -6.65
C TYR A 62 6.57 -10.65 -5.34
N PHE A 63 5.38 -10.24 -4.90
CA PHE A 63 4.78 -10.85 -3.73
C PHE A 63 4.18 -12.21 -4.10
N PRO A 64 4.44 -13.28 -3.33
CA PRO A 64 3.96 -14.63 -3.66
C PRO A 64 2.44 -14.80 -3.61
N ARG A 65 1.69 -13.79 -3.15
CA ARG A 65 0.23 -13.80 -3.05
C ARG A 65 -0.32 -12.44 -3.51
N SER A 66 -1.62 -12.24 -3.39
CA SER A 66 -2.27 -10.96 -3.67
C SER A 66 -2.21 -10.04 -2.45
N ARG A 67 -1.62 -8.84 -2.57
CA ARG A 67 -1.74 -7.79 -1.53
C ARG A 67 -2.93 -6.85 -1.75
N TYR A 68 -3.66 -7.00 -2.86
CA TYR A 68 -4.76 -6.11 -3.24
C TYR A 68 -4.33 -4.63 -3.22
N SER A 69 -3.12 -4.32 -3.70
CA SER A 69 -2.51 -2.98 -3.66
C SER A 69 -2.26 -2.40 -2.25
N HIS A 70 -2.35 -3.20 -1.19
CA HIS A 70 -1.95 -2.79 0.16
C HIS A 70 -0.43 -2.89 0.33
N LEU A 71 0.27 -1.81 -0.01
CA LEU A 71 1.73 -1.76 0.03
C LEU A 71 2.31 -1.20 1.34
N THR A 72 1.45 -0.78 2.27
CA THR A 72 1.87 -0.20 3.55
C THR A 72 1.42 -1.09 4.70
N ALA A 73 2.18 -1.07 5.80
CA ALA A 73 1.81 -1.74 7.04
C ALA A 73 0.69 -0.99 7.81
N ASN A 74 -0.02 -0.05 7.19
CA ASN A 74 -1.02 0.78 7.87
C ASN A 74 -2.15 -0.06 8.45
N MET A 75 -2.65 -1.03 7.70
CA MET A 75 -3.70 -1.93 8.16
C MET A 75 -3.27 -2.72 9.41
N ALA A 76 -2.08 -3.33 9.36
CA ALA A 76 -1.52 -4.05 10.51
C ALA A 76 -1.28 -3.14 11.71
N LYS A 77 -0.78 -1.91 11.50
CA LYS A 77 -0.57 -0.94 12.59
C LYS A 77 -1.88 -0.50 13.25
N SER A 78 -2.90 -0.18 12.46
CA SER A 78 -4.22 0.18 12.98
C SER A 78 -4.84 -0.97 13.76
N PHE A 79 -4.75 -2.20 13.23
CA PHE A 79 -5.26 -3.38 13.90
C PHE A 79 -4.52 -3.67 15.21
N ASN A 80 -3.18 -3.60 15.20
CA ASN A 80 -2.38 -3.77 16.41
C ASN A 80 -2.70 -2.70 17.45
N ALA A 81 -2.94 -1.45 17.04
CA ALA A 81 -3.35 -0.39 17.97
C ALA A 81 -4.69 -0.69 18.65
N TRP A 82 -5.66 -1.24 17.92
CA TRP A 82 -6.95 -1.66 18.47
C TRP A 82 -6.81 -2.83 19.45
N ILE A 83 -5.99 -3.82 19.11
CA ILE A 83 -5.77 -4.99 19.98
C ILE A 83 -5.03 -4.61 21.25
N LEU A 84 -4.01 -3.75 21.17
CA LEU A 84 -3.22 -3.35 22.34
C LEU A 84 -4.11 -2.73 23.43
N SER A 85 -5.13 -1.96 23.07
CA SER A 85 -6.10 -1.41 24.03
C SER A 85 -7.09 -2.44 24.60
N ALA A 86 -7.12 -3.65 24.05
CA ALA A 86 -8.12 -4.67 24.36
C ALA A 86 -7.50 -6.00 24.86
N GLN A 87 -6.17 -6.10 24.93
CA GLN A 87 -5.45 -7.35 25.22
C GLN A 87 -5.79 -7.98 26.58
N GLU A 88 -6.21 -7.17 27.56
CA GLU A 88 -6.60 -7.63 28.90
C GLU A 88 -8.10 -7.94 29.04
N LYS A 89 -8.87 -7.86 27.93
CA LYS A 89 -10.32 -8.04 27.94
C LYS A 89 -10.71 -9.45 27.49
N PRO A 90 -11.90 -9.94 27.89
CA PRO A 90 -12.45 -11.17 27.33
C PRO A 90 -12.54 -11.11 25.80
N ILE A 91 -12.35 -12.26 25.13
CA ILE A 91 -12.37 -12.35 23.65
C ILE A 91 -13.64 -11.73 23.05
N ILE A 92 -14.79 -11.94 23.68
CA ILE A 92 -16.08 -11.38 23.25
C ILE A 92 -16.03 -9.85 23.20
N THR A 93 -15.44 -9.23 24.23
CA THR A 93 -15.28 -7.77 24.31
C THR A 93 -14.35 -7.25 23.22
N ILE A 94 -13.24 -7.95 22.94
CA ILE A 94 -12.33 -7.60 21.84
C ILE A 94 -13.06 -7.66 20.49
N CYS A 95 -13.85 -8.72 20.26
CA CYS A 95 -14.64 -8.87 19.03
C CYS A 95 -15.67 -7.74 18.88
N GLU A 96 -16.35 -7.35 19.95
CA GLU A 96 -17.34 -6.26 19.91
C GLU A 96 -16.67 -4.91 19.66
N GLU A 97 -15.50 -4.64 20.27
CA GLU A 97 -14.75 -3.42 20.00
C GLU A 97 -14.29 -3.34 18.54
N ILE A 98 -13.80 -4.44 17.96
CA ILE A 98 -13.47 -4.51 16.54
C ILE A 98 -14.73 -4.26 15.68
N ARG A 99 -15.88 -4.84 16.05
CA ARG A 99 -17.14 -4.65 15.33
C ARG A 99 -17.57 -3.18 15.32
N VAL A 100 -17.54 -2.52 16.48
CA VAL A 100 -17.88 -1.09 16.65
C VAL A 100 -16.94 -0.21 15.84
N GLN A 101 -15.64 -0.53 15.76
CA GLN A 101 -14.67 0.21 14.93
C GLN A 101 -14.88 0.01 13.42
N LEU A 102 -15.36 -1.15 12.99
CA LEU A 102 -15.60 -1.47 11.58
C LEU A 102 -16.94 -0.96 11.06
N MET A 103 -17.99 -0.96 11.88
CA MET A 103 -19.33 -0.50 11.51
C MET A 103 -19.37 0.85 10.76
N PRO A 104 -18.81 1.95 11.30
CA PRO A 104 -18.86 3.24 10.61
C PRO A 104 -18.07 3.23 9.30
N LYS A 105 -16.99 2.44 9.21
CA LYS A 105 -16.20 2.31 7.98
C LYS A 105 -16.96 1.56 6.89
N PHE A 106 -17.76 0.56 7.26
CA PHE A 106 -18.62 -0.13 6.31
C PHE A 106 -19.76 0.76 5.84
N GLU A 107 -20.30 1.59 6.73
CA GLU A 107 -21.34 2.53 6.36
C GLU A 107 -20.80 3.61 5.42
N GLU A 108 -19.64 4.19 5.72
CA GLU A 108 -18.97 5.14 4.81
C GLU A 108 -18.75 4.54 3.41
N LYS A 109 -18.30 3.28 3.33
CA LYS A 109 -18.13 2.59 2.04
C LYS A 109 -19.45 2.33 1.32
N ARG A 110 -20.54 2.08 2.06
CA ARG A 110 -21.88 1.90 1.50
C ARG A 110 -22.38 3.20 0.88
N GLU A 111 -22.20 4.32 1.58
CA GLU A 111 -22.57 5.63 1.09
C GLU A 111 -21.78 6.01 -0.16
N ILE A 112 -20.47 5.77 -0.16
CA ILE A 112 -19.62 5.96 -1.35
C ILE A 112 -20.13 5.11 -2.53
N ARG A 113 -20.48 3.83 -2.31
CA ARG A 113 -21.06 2.98 -3.37
C ARG A 113 -22.33 3.58 -3.95
N ASN A 114 -23.20 4.17 -3.12
CA ASN A 114 -24.46 4.78 -3.59
C ASN A 114 -24.23 5.96 -4.54
N THR A 115 -23.05 6.60 -4.49
CA THR A 115 -22.67 7.67 -5.43
C THR A 115 -22.12 7.18 -6.77
N TRP A 116 -21.82 5.89 -6.91
CA TRP A 116 -21.17 5.37 -8.12
C TRP A 116 -22.19 5.11 -9.22
N CYS A 117 -21.86 5.58 -10.43
CA CYS A 117 -22.59 5.23 -11.65
C CYS A 117 -21.82 4.11 -12.36
N GLY A 118 -22.22 2.85 -12.17
CA GLY A 118 -21.62 1.70 -12.83
C GLY A 118 -21.46 0.46 -11.95
N MET A 119 -21.00 -0.63 -12.56
CA MET A 119 -20.80 -1.93 -11.89
C MET A 119 -19.49 -2.00 -11.09
N LEU A 120 -18.50 -1.21 -11.48
CA LEU A 120 -17.16 -1.24 -10.90
C LEU A 120 -16.87 0.00 -10.05
N VAL A 121 -15.97 -0.17 -9.08
CA VAL A 121 -15.37 0.94 -8.33
C VAL A 121 -14.67 1.87 -9.31
N SER A 122 -14.78 3.20 -9.14
CA SER A 122 -14.17 4.19 -10.05
C SER A 122 -12.70 3.89 -10.37
N LYS A 123 -11.91 3.50 -9.36
CA LYS A 123 -10.50 3.13 -9.55
C LYS A 123 -10.29 1.89 -10.42
N ALA A 124 -11.16 0.89 -10.30
CA ALA A 124 -11.10 -0.31 -11.12
C ALA A 124 -11.53 -0.01 -12.56
N GLN A 125 -12.56 0.83 -12.73
CA GLN A 125 -12.98 1.31 -14.06
C GLN A 125 -11.85 2.08 -14.76
N GLU A 126 -11.23 3.05 -14.08
CA GLU A 126 -10.07 3.78 -14.60
C GLU A 126 -8.93 2.85 -15.04
N LEU A 127 -8.64 1.81 -14.26
CA LEU A 127 -7.59 0.85 -14.61
C LEU A 127 -7.94 0.02 -15.85
N LEU A 128 -9.22 -0.36 -16.02
CA LEU A 128 -9.66 -1.05 -17.24
C LEU A 128 -9.62 -0.14 -18.46
N ASP A 129 -10.04 1.12 -18.32
CA ASP A 129 -10.01 2.09 -19.40
C ASP A 129 -8.57 2.40 -19.85
N LEU A 130 -7.59 2.38 -18.93
CA LEU A 130 -6.16 2.52 -19.25
C LEU A 130 -5.55 1.29 -19.95
N LEU A 131 -6.21 0.13 -19.89
CA LEU A 131 -5.76 -1.10 -20.53
C LEU A 131 -6.43 -1.33 -21.90
N ARG A 132 -7.37 -0.46 -22.28
CA ARG A 132 -8.12 -0.52 -23.53
C ARG A 132 -7.52 0.42 -24.57
#